data_AF-A0A1Y1WDM4-F1
#
_entry.id   AF-A0A1Y1WDM4-F1
#
_cell.length_a   1.000
_cell.length_b   1.000
_cell.length_c   1.000
_cell.angle_alpha   90.00
_cell.angle_beta   90.00
_cell.angle_gamma   90.00
#
_symmetry.space_group_name_H-M   'P 1'
#
loop_
_entity.id
_entity.type
_entity.pdbx_description
1 polymer ?
#
loop_
_entity_poly.entity_id
_entity_poly.type
_entity_poly.pdbx_seq_one_letter_code
_entity_poly.pdbx_strand_id
1 'polypeptide(L)'
;MLRVFIDLARLLDRANAILAEAAQSKNEGDLSEHVKCLERAAVDFSQIKYFIGKGGDSPFVQQAETRMRGIEKALKLALYTFFVRCVDQHLAYFSEDADTQDETENLLWLSQCLRAYSTIDEQAEAESILRNRLVKPFVHGAVAGQPGKGMGMDSQALADMLERIIGFVARVGIPLVDGVCAHLPTSQYNLKTQVFWHEISDAIMTSLPLLFVPGMPDRFHHNYQIVCRFVRDFSDLFKHADSISAAVDFAKDEHFVEFHRKWQLSAYFAIRKTQIIDAIEGKEPATPTRKSLDRVQLGLCTDTAALAVWAIRRCWSADVYLAPLAFRFWQLSIQVV
;
A
#
# COMPACT_ATOMS: atom_id res chain seq x y z
N MET A 1 -23.94 -39.47 -15.14
CA MET A 1 -23.27 -39.66 -13.82
C MET A 1 -21.96 -40.42 -13.97
N LEU A 2 -21.93 -41.65 -14.53
CA LEU A 2 -20.71 -42.46 -14.72
C LEU A 2 -19.57 -41.77 -15.51
N ARG A 3 -19.90 -41.03 -16.57
CA ARG A 3 -18.90 -40.29 -17.37
C ARG A 3 -18.20 -39.20 -16.55
N VAL A 4 -18.94 -38.50 -15.67
CA VAL A 4 -18.40 -37.46 -14.79
C VAL A 4 -17.41 -38.04 -13.78
N PHE A 5 -17.68 -39.25 -13.26
CA PHE A 5 -16.76 -39.91 -12.33
C PHE A 5 -15.48 -40.41 -12.99
N ILE A 6 -15.56 -40.91 -14.23
CA ILE A 6 -14.38 -41.31 -15.02
C ILE A 6 -13.52 -40.08 -15.35
N ASP A 7 -14.16 -38.99 -15.77
CA ASP A 7 -13.45 -37.75 -16.10
C ASP A 7 -12.79 -37.13 -14.85
N LEU A 8 -13.47 -37.16 -13.69
CA LEU A 8 -12.90 -36.73 -12.40
C LEU A 8 -11.69 -37.56 -11.98
N ALA A 9 -11.75 -38.90 -12.09
CA ALA A 9 -10.64 -39.76 -11.75
C ALA A 9 -9.40 -39.49 -12.63
N ARG A 10 -9.62 -39.30 -13.94
CA ARG A 10 -8.54 -38.95 -14.89
C ARG A 10 -7.91 -37.61 -14.58
N LEU A 11 -8.71 -36.59 -14.22
CA LEU A 11 -8.20 -35.28 -13.83
C LEU A 11 -7.36 -35.36 -12.55
N LEU A 12 -7.82 -36.11 -11.54
CA LEU A 12 -7.06 -36.33 -10.31
C LEU A 12 -5.70 -37.01 -10.57
N ASP A 13 -5.66 -38.01 -11.45
CA ASP A 13 -4.42 -38.70 -11.81
C ASP A 13 -3.48 -37.79 -12.61
N ARG A 14 -4.03 -37.03 -13.58
CA ARG A 14 -3.26 -36.08 -14.39
C ARG A 14 -2.65 -34.96 -13.54
N ALA A 15 -3.43 -34.35 -12.66
CA ALA A 15 -2.95 -33.28 -11.79
C ALA A 15 -1.83 -33.76 -10.84
N ASN A 16 -1.96 -34.97 -10.28
CA ASN A 16 -0.90 -35.58 -9.47
C ASN A 16 0.38 -35.84 -10.29
N ALA A 17 0.24 -36.34 -11.52
CA ALA A 17 1.40 -36.59 -12.39
C ALA A 17 2.15 -35.29 -12.73
N ILE A 18 1.42 -34.24 -13.12
CA ILE A 18 2.00 -32.92 -13.43
C ILE A 18 2.75 -32.36 -12.21
N LEU A 19 2.18 -32.48 -11.01
CA LEU A 19 2.83 -32.00 -9.78
C LEU A 19 4.06 -32.85 -9.40
N ALA A 20 4.02 -34.16 -9.65
CA ALA A 20 5.15 -35.04 -9.40
C ALA A 20 6.33 -34.78 -10.36
N GLU A 21 6.03 -34.44 -11.62
CA GLU A 21 7.03 -33.97 -12.60
C GLU A 21 7.59 -32.61 -12.21
N ALA A 22 6.73 -31.66 -11.85
CA ALA A 22 7.14 -30.33 -11.41
C ALA A 22 8.10 -30.40 -10.21
N ALA A 23 7.85 -31.27 -9.23
CA ALA A 23 8.72 -31.45 -8.06
C ALA A 23 10.15 -31.96 -8.38
N GLN A 24 10.38 -32.52 -9.57
CA GLN A 24 11.68 -33.06 -9.98
C GLN A 24 12.54 -32.07 -10.79
N SER A 25 11.95 -30.96 -11.21
CA SER A 25 12.57 -29.90 -12.00
C SER A 25 13.69 -29.19 -11.23
N LYS A 26 14.91 -29.11 -11.79
CA LYS A 26 16.11 -28.57 -11.09
C LYS A 26 16.94 -27.55 -11.87
N ASN A 27 16.78 -27.42 -13.19
CA ASN A 27 17.64 -26.56 -14.03
C ASN A 27 16.93 -25.27 -14.53
N GLU A 28 17.64 -24.31 -15.12
CA GLU A 28 17.04 -23.05 -15.61
C GLU A 28 16.13 -23.22 -16.83
N GLY A 29 16.51 -24.02 -17.83
CA GLY A 29 15.63 -24.38 -18.96
C GLY A 29 14.38 -25.19 -18.54
N ASP A 30 14.40 -25.68 -17.30
CA ASP A 30 13.33 -26.42 -16.63
C ASP A 30 12.26 -25.45 -16.04
N LEU A 31 12.62 -24.20 -15.75
CA LEU A 31 11.75 -23.22 -15.09
C LEU A 31 10.53 -22.82 -15.93
N SER A 32 10.74 -22.55 -17.22
CA SER A 32 9.67 -22.18 -18.16
C SER A 32 8.67 -23.32 -18.34
N GLU A 33 9.13 -24.57 -18.37
CA GLU A 33 8.24 -25.73 -18.40
C GLU A 33 7.59 -25.98 -17.04
N HIS A 34 8.31 -25.77 -15.94
CA HIS A 34 7.79 -25.92 -14.58
C HIS A 34 6.60 -24.99 -14.33
N VAL A 35 6.70 -23.70 -14.65
CA VAL A 35 5.59 -22.76 -14.44
C VAL A 35 4.38 -23.06 -15.33
N LYS A 36 4.60 -23.53 -16.57
CA LYS A 36 3.51 -24.01 -17.45
C LYS A 36 2.83 -25.23 -16.87
N CYS A 37 3.59 -26.16 -16.26
CA CYS A 37 3.03 -27.31 -15.56
C CYS A 37 2.18 -26.88 -14.36
N LEU A 38 2.64 -25.92 -13.56
CA LEU A 38 1.85 -25.38 -12.43
C LEU A 38 0.55 -24.71 -12.89
N GLU A 39 0.60 -23.94 -13.98
CA GLU A 39 -0.59 -23.30 -14.55
C GLU A 39 -1.60 -24.35 -15.06
N ARG A 40 -1.14 -25.40 -15.74
CA ARG A 40 -1.98 -26.53 -16.15
C ARG A 40 -2.59 -27.27 -14.95
N ALA A 41 -1.79 -27.52 -13.91
CA ALA A 41 -2.28 -28.15 -12.68
C ALA A 41 -3.34 -27.29 -11.97
N ALA A 42 -3.22 -25.96 -12.00
CA ALA A 42 -4.22 -25.04 -11.47
C ALA A 42 -5.56 -25.10 -12.24
N VAL A 43 -5.51 -25.19 -13.58
CA VAL A 43 -6.70 -25.38 -14.41
C VAL A 43 -7.38 -26.71 -14.08
N ASP A 44 -6.60 -27.79 -13.98
CA ASP A 44 -7.11 -29.12 -13.65
C ASP A 44 -7.74 -29.15 -12.25
N PHE A 45 -7.07 -28.53 -11.28
CA PHE A 45 -7.58 -28.40 -9.92
C PHE A 45 -8.94 -27.69 -9.88
N SER A 46 -9.09 -26.61 -10.63
CA SER A 46 -10.34 -25.84 -10.70
C SER A 46 -11.47 -26.65 -11.32
N GLN A 47 -11.17 -27.46 -12.33
CA GLN A 47 -12.13 -28.41 -12.91
C GLN A 47 -12.51 -29.52 -11.92
N ILE A 48 -11.53 -30.08 -11.19
CA ILE A 48 -11.76 -31.07 -10.13
C ILE A 48 -12.70 -30.51 -9.06
N LYS A 49 -12.40 -29.31 -8.55
CA LYS A 49 -13.21 -28.58 -7.55
C LYS A 49 -14.66 -28.40 -8.03
N TYR A 50 -14.83 -28.01 -9.29
CA TYR A 50 -16.15 -27.86 -9.91
C TYR A 50 -16.94 -29.17 -10.01
N PHE A 51 -16.31 -30.27 -10.46
CA PHE A 51 -16.98 -31.56 -10.59
C PHE A 51 -17.36 -32.16 -9.23
N ILE A 52 -16.49 -32.01 -8.23
CA ILE A 52 -16.78 -32.42 -6.85
C ILE A 52 -17.94 -31.63 -6.28
N GLY A 53 -17.97 -30.30 -6.48
CA GLY A 53 -19.09 -29.46 -6.04
C GLY A 53 -20.45 -29.85 -6.66
N LYS A 54 -20.46 -30.51 -7.82
CA LYS A 54 -21.66 -31.07 -8.45
C LYS A 54 -22.00 -32.50 -8.03
N GLY A 55 -21.10 -33.18 -7.33
CA GLY A 55 -21.11 -34.63 -7.13
C GLY A 55 -22.04 -35.16 -6.03
N GLY A 56 -22.53 -34.32 -5.12
CA GLY A 56 -23.33 -34.74 -3.96
C GLY A 56 -22.58 -35.67 -2.98
N ASP A 57 -23.26 -36.13 -1.92
CA ASP A 57 -22.64 -36.88 -0.80
C ASP A 57 -22.41 -38.39 -1.07
N SER A 58 -21.84 -38.73 -2.22
CA SER A 58 -21.49 -40.14 -2.49
C SER A 58 -20.13 -40.53 -1.86
N PRO A 59 -19.91 -41.80 -1.45
CA PRO A 59 -18.62 -42.26 -0.94
C PRO A 59 -17.46 -42.04 -1.93
N PHE A 60 -17.75 -42.10 -3.23
CA PHE A 60 -16.77 -41.82 -4.28
C PHE A 60 -16.33 -40.34 -4.24
N VAL A 61 -17.29 -39.41 -4.07
CA VAL A 61 -16.99 -37.98 -3.97
C VAL A 61 -16.17 -37.67 -2.72
N GLN A 62 -16.47 -38.30 -1.58
CA GLN A 62 -15.66 -38.16 -0.35
C GLN A 62 -14.21 -38.64 -0.53
N GLN A 63 -14.01 -39.73 -1.27
CA GLN A 63 -12.66 -40.20 -1.62
C GLN A 63 -11.96 -39.22 -2.57
N ALA A 64 -12.68 -38.72 -3.58
CA ALA A 64 -12.16 -37.72 -4.52
C ALA A 64 -11.80 -36.40 -3.83
N GLU A 65 -12.59 -35.94 -2.86
CA GLU A 65 -12.31 -34.77 -2.01
C GLU A 65 -11.01 -34.92 -1.23
N THR A 66 -10.78 -36.11 -0.65
CA THR A 66 -9.55 -36.37 0.10
C THR A 66 -8.33 -36.30 -0.81
N ARG A 67 -8.41 -36.85 -2.02
CA ARG A 67 -7.35 -36.74 -3.02
C ARG A 67 -7.18 -35.29 -3.51
N MET A 68 -8.27 -34.57 -3.74
CA MET A 68 -8.28 -33.16 -4.13
C MET A 68 -7.55 -32.30 -3.10
N ARG A 69 -7.80 -32.48 -1.80
CA ARG A 69 -7.07 -31.75 -0.73
C ARG A 69 -5.56 -32.00 -0.78
N GLY A 70 -5.14 -33.22 -1.11
CA GLY A 70 -3.73 -33.56 -1.30
C GLY A 70 -3.12 -32.80 -2.49
N ILE A 71 -3.82 -32.78 -3.62
CA ILE A 71 -3.43 -32.03 -4.82
C ILE A 71 -3.37 -30.53 -4.52
N GLU A 72 -4.37 -29.97 -3.84
CA GLU A 72 -4.42 -28.57 -3.45
C GLU A 72 -3.19 -28.16 -2.65
N LYS A 73 -2.85 -28.95 -1.62
CA LYS A 73 -1.69 -28.69 -0.77
C LYS A 73 -0.38 -28.75 -1.56
N ALA A 74 -0.24 -29.75 -2.43
CA ALA A 74 0.96 -29.91 -3.26
C ALA A 74 1.09 -28.77 -4.28
N LEU A 75 -0.01 -28.39 -4.94
CA LEU A 75 -0.04 -27.28 -5.89
C LEU A 75 0.29 -25.95 -5.21
N LYS A 76 -0.33 -25.64 -4.06
CA LYS A 76 -0.06 -24.42 -3.29
C LYS A 76 1.40 -24.35 -2.85
N LEU A 77 1.97 -25.46 -2.37
CA LEU A 77 3.38 -25.51 -1.99
C LEU A 77 4.30 -25.26 -3.18
N ALA A 78 4.06 -25.92 -4.32
CA ALA A 78 4.88 -25.77 -5.51
C ALA A 78 4.79 -24.34 -6.10
N LEU A 79 3.57 -23.79 -6.18
CA LEU A 79 3.34 -22.40 -6.56
C LEU A 79 4.05 -21.43 -5.62
N TYR A 80 3.95 -21.62 -4.31
CA TYR A 80 4.63 -20.78 -3.33
C TYR A 80 6.15 -20.81 -3.53
N THR A 81 6.75 -22.00 -3.61
CA THR A 81 8.20 -22.15 -3.75
C THR A 81 8.72 -21.48 -5.02
N PHE A 82 8.05 -21.70 -6.16
CA PHE A 82 8.46 -21.09 -7.42
C PHE A 82 8.21 -19.58 -7.44
N PHE A 83 7.06 -19.14 -6.95
CA PHE A 83 6.72 -17.71 -6.93
C PHE A 83 7.67 -16.90 -6.05
N VAL A 84 8.02 -17.40 -4.86
CA VAL A 84 9.01 -16.76 -3.99
C VAL A 84 10.37 -16.65 -4.69
N ARG A 85 10.81 -17.70 -5.40
CA ARG A 85 12.05 -17.66 -6.18
C ARG A 85 12.03 -16.54 -7.23
N CYS A 86 10.92 -16.39 -7.96
CA CYS A 86 10.79 -15.32 -8.95
C CYS A 86 10.77 -13.91 -8.31
N VAL A 87 10.14 -13.77 -7.13
CA VAL A 87 10.15 -12.51 -6.36
C VAL A 87 11.55 -12.17 -5.86
N ASP A 88 12.29 -13.15 -5.36
CA ASP A 88 13.67 -12.96 -4.92
C ASP A 88 14.59 -12.61 -6.10
N GLN A 89 14.37 -13.21 -7.27
CA GLN A 89 15.11 -12.88 -8.50
C GLN A 89 14.77 -11.47 -9.00
N HIS A 90 13.51 -11.04 -8.90
CA HIS A 90 13.08 -9.67 -9.18
C HIS A 90 13.80 -8.66 -8.29
N LEU A 91 13.90 -8.95 -6.99
CA LEU A 91 14.66 -8.09 -6.06
C LEU A 91 16.16 -8.06 -6.37
N ALA A 92 16.74 -9.23 -6.70
CA ALA A 92 18.15 -9.34 -7.03
C ALA A 92 18.53 -8.57 -8.30
N TYR A 93 17.64 -8.51 -9.30
CA TYR A 93 17.86 -7.75 -10.54
C TYR A 93 18.16 -6.26 -10.30
N PHE A 94 17.54 -5.65 -9.28
CA PHE A 94 17.77 -4.25 -8.92
C PHE A 94 18.85 -4.04 -7.85
N SER A 95 19.65 -5.07 -7.55
CA SER A 95 20.82 -4.96 -6.68
C SER A 95 22.06 -4.50 -7.46
N GLU A 96 23.01 -3.85 -6.79
CA GLU A 96 24.22 -3.30 -7.42
C GLU A 96 25.15 -4.37 -8.03
N ASP A 97 24.99 -5.64 -7.61
CA ASP A 97 25.82 -6.78 -8.00
C ASP A 97 25.20 -7.65 -9.11
N ALA A 98 24.11 -7.19 -9.76
CA ALA A 98 23.39 -8.00 -10.73
C ALA A 98 24.17 -8.19 -12.04
N ASP A 99 24.45 -9.46 -12.39
CA ASP A 99 24.80 -9.84 -13.76
C ASP A 99 23.56 -9.58 -14.64
N THR A 100 23.73 -8.77 -15.69
CA THR A 100 22.65 -8.35 -16.61
C THR A 100 21.97 -9.54 -17.31
N GLN A 101 21.02 -10.18 -16.64
CA GLN A 101 20.02 -11.06 -17.24
C GLN A 101 18.78 -10.25 -17.66
N ASP A 102 18.03 -10.76 -18.63
CA ASP A 102 16.78 -10.14 -19.08
C ASP A 102 15.67 -10.38 -18.04
N GLU A 103 15.19 -9.31 -17.39
CA GLU A 103 14.11 -9.35 -16.39
C GLU A 103 12.76 -9.78 -17.00
N THR A 104 12.62 -9.62 -18.33
CA THR A 104 11.36 -9.87 -19.06
C THR A 104 10.88 -11.31 -18.87
N GLU A 105 11.79 -12.28 -18.86
CA GLU A 105 11.42 -13.69 -18.70
C GLU A 105 10.92 -13.99 -17.27
N ASN A 106 11.58 -13.41 -16.26
CA ASN A 106 11.14 -13.57 -14.86
C ASN A 106 9.78 -12.90 -14.61
N LEU A 107 9.53 -11.73 -15.19
CA LEU A 107 8.23 -11.04 -15.11
C LEU A 107 7.11 -11.84 -15.79
N LEU A 108 7.41 -12.55 -16.88
CA LEU A 108 6.48 -13.50 -17.49
C LEU A 108 6.16 -14.65 -16.54
N TRP A 109 7.17 -15.27 -15.92
CA TRP A 109 6.98 -16.36 -14.96
C TRP A 109 6.17 -15.92 -13.73
N LEU A 110 6.47 -14.75 -13.16
CA LEU A 110 5.67 -14.13 -12.10
C LEU A 110 4.21 -13.98 -12.50
N SER A 111 3.96 -13.49 -13.72
CA SER A 111 2.61 -13.28 -14.24
C SER A 111 1.86 -14.60 -14.45
N GLN A 112 2.56 -15.68 -14.83
CA GLN A 112 1.99 -17.03 -14.93
C GLN A 112 1.63 -17.59 -13.55
N CYS A 113 2.48 -17.39 -12.53
CA CYS A 113 2.14 -17.73 -11.14
C CYS A 113 0.90 -16.99 -10.66
N LEU A 114 0.85 -15.66 -10.88
CA LEU A 114 -0.31 -14.84 -10.54
C LEU A 114 -1.59 -15.34 -11.23
N ARG A 115 -1.50 -15.74 -12.50
CA ARG A 115 -2.63 -16.35 -13.23
C ARG A 115 -3.05 -17.69 -12.61
N ALA A 116 -2.10 -18.54 -12.23
CA ALA A 116 -2.38 -19.82 -11.57
C ALA A 116 -3.06 -19.61 -10.21
N TYR A 117 -2.57 -18.68 -9.38
CA TYR A 117 -3.23 -18.29 -8.13
C TYR A 117 -4.65 -17.77 -8.35
N SER A 118 -4.86 -16.92 -9.37
CA SER A 118 -6.19 -16.43 -9.72
C SER A 118 -7.11 -17.54 -10.21
N THR A 119 -6.57 -18.57 -10.85
CA THR A 119 -7.35 -19.70 -11.37
C THR A 119 -7.91 -20.56 -10.23
N ILE A 120 -7.16 -20.71 -9.13
CA ILE A 120 -7.57 -21.50 -7.96
C ILE A 120 -8.27 -20.68 -6.87
N ASP A 121 -8.67 -19.43 -7.16
CA ASP A 121 -9.31 -18.47 -6.24
C ASP A 121 -8.41 -18.00 -5.06
N GLU A 122 -7.08 -17.99 -5.23
CA GLU A 122 -6.10 -17.66 -4.19
C GLU A 122 -5.34 -16.35 -4.46
N GLN A 123 -6.04 -15.34 -4.98
CA GLN A 123 -5.45 -14.04 -5.31
C GLN A 123 -4.86 -13.33 -4.08
N ALA A 124 -5.59 -13.35 -2.96
CA ALA A 124 -5.17 -12.70 -1.72
C ALA A 124 -3.87 -13.31 -1.16
N GLU A 125 -3.67 -14.62 -1.32
CA GLU A 125 -2.44 -15.30 -0.91
C GLU A 125 -1.25 -14.84 -1.75
N ALA A 126 -1.41 -14.73 -3.07
CA ALA A 126 -0.36 -14.22 -3.95
C ALA A 126 0.04 -12.77 -3.61
N GLU A 127 -0.95 -11.90 -3.38
CA GLU A 127 -0.71 -10.51 -2.93
C GLU A 127 -0.03 -10.48 -1.56
N SER A 128 -0.42 -11.35 -0.63
CA SER A 128 0.21 -11.50 0.69
C SER A 128 1.68 -11.94 0.57
N ILE A 129 2.00 -12.87 -0.33
CA ILE A 129 3.38 -13.32 -0.57
C ILE A 129 4.23 -12.15 -1.10
N LEU A 130 3.74 -11.44 -2.13
CA LEU A 130 4.43 -10.25 -2.65
C LEU A 130 4.66 -9.21 -1.56
N ARG A 131 3.62 -8.91 -0.78
CA ARG A 131 3.68 -7.94 0.31
C ARG A 131 4.75 -8.31 1.34
N ASN A 132 4.73 -9.55 1.82
CA ASN A 132 5.60 -10.03 2.88
C ASN A 132 7.05 -10.25 2.43
N ARG A 133 7.29 -10.59 1.16
CA ARG A 133 8.63 -10.87 0.64
C ARG A 133 9.27 -9.67 -0.04
N LEU A 134 8.51 -8.88 -0.78
CA LEU A 134 9.02 -7.75 -1.56
C LEU A 134 9.00 -6.44 -0.77
N VAL A 135 7.83 -6.06 -0.24
CA VAL A 135 7.63 -4.70 0.33
C VAL A 135 8.05 -4.64 1.80
N LYS A 136 7.57 -5.58 2.60
CA LYS A 136 7.74 -5.60 4.05
C LYS A 136 9.18 -5.48 4.54
N PRO A 137 10.16 -6.24 4.02
CA PRO A 137 11.53 -6.17 4.52
C PRO A 137 12.15 -4.79 4.34
N PHE A 138 11.90 -4.15 3.19
CA PHE A 138 12.42 -2.82 2.90
C PHE A 138 11.74 -1.74 3.74
N VAL A 139 10.41 -1.73 3.77
CA VAL A 139 9.62 -0.70 4.48
C VAL A 139 9.88 -0.77 5.98
N HIS A 140 9.82 -1.96 6.58
CA HIS A 140 10.13 -2.11 8.01
C HIS A 140 11.57 -1.71 8.31
N GLY A 141 12.53 -2.00 7.43
CA GLY A 141 13.91 -1.53 7.58
C GLY A 141 14.03 0.00 7.51
N ALA A 142 13.31 0.65 6.58
CA ALA A 142 13.31 2.10 6.41
C ALA A 142 12.70 2.83 7.63
N VAL A 143 11.65 2.26 8.21
CA VAL A 143 10.94 2.85 9.35
C VAL A 143 11.62 2.52 10.70
N ALA A 144 12.19 1.32 10.87
CA ALA A 144 12.84 0.90 12.11
C ALA A 144 14.17 1.61 12.39
N GLY A 145 14.86 2.09 11.36
CA GLY A 145 16.14 2.80 11.48
C GLY A 145 16.05 4.21 12.10
N GLN A 146 14.88 4.63 12.58
CA GLN A 146 14.61 6.02 12.93
C GLN A 146 14.61 6.23 14.45
N PRO A 147 15.37 7.23 14.98
CA PRO A 147 15.50 7.49 16.40
C PRO A 147 14.22 8.12 16.97
N GLY A 148 13.24 7.28 17.29
CA GLY A 148 11.95 7.68 17.85
C GLY A 148 11.78 7.39 19.34
N LYS A 149 12.82 7.56 20.18
CA LYS A 149 12.62 7.45 21.64
C LYS A 149 12.02 8.75 22.19
N GLY A 150 10.71 8.75 22.39
CA GLY A 150 9.99 9.68 23.29
C GLY A 150 9.44 10.98 22.68
N MET A 151 10.13 11.60 21.71
CA MET A 151 9.74 12.94 21.19
C MET A 151 9.04 12.92 19.81
N GLY A 152 8.83 11.74 19.23
CA GLY A 152 8.34 11.59 17.86
C GLY A 152 9.42 11.89 16.80
N MET A 153 9.12 11.53 15.55
CA MET A 153 10.04 11.64 14.40
C MET A 153 10.23 13.11 13.98
N ASP A 154 11.47 13.49 13.68
CA ASP A 154 11.76 14.79 13.09
C ASP A 154 11.20 14.90 11.66
N SER A 155 10.83 16.11 11.25
CA SER A 155 10.24 16.38 9.95
C SER A 155 11.18 16.07 8.78
N GLN A 156 12.47 16.39 8.89
CA GLN A 156 13.41 16.09 7.82
C GLN A 156 13.63 14.58 7.72
N ALA A 157 13.82 13.91 8.87
CA ALA A 157 13.95 12.47 8.90
C ALA A 157 12.73 11.76 8.28
N LEU A 158 11.52 12.29 8.52
CA LEU A 158 10.28 11.76 7.92
C LEU A 158 10.29 11.91 6.40
N ALA A 159 10.68 13.08 5.89
CA ALA A 159 10.80 13.32 4.45
C ALA A 159 11.80 12.34 3.82
N ASP A 160 13.01 12.24 4.37
CA ASP A 160 14.07 11.36 3.85
C ASP A 160 13.64 9.89 3.85
N MET A 161 12.93 9.45 4.91
CA MET A 161 12.40 8.09 5.00
C MET A 161 11.33 7.81 3.94
N LEU A 162 10.39 8.73 3.74
CA LEU A 162 9.33 8.58 2.73
C LEU A 162 9.89 8.66 1.30
N GLU A 163 10.88 9.52 1.04
CA GLU A 163 11.59 9.59 -0.25
C GLU A 163 12.32 8.28 -0.56
N ARG A 164 12.93 7.64 0.43
CA ARG A 164 13.53 6.30 0.26
C ARG A 164 12.49 5.24 -0.10
N ILE A 165 11.30 5.29 0.51
CA ILE A 165 10.20 4.39 0.17
C ILE A 165 9.73 4.65 -1.27
N ILE A 166 9.54 5.90 -1.67
CA ILE A 166 9.21 6.25 -3.06
C ILE A 166 10.27 5.74 -4.03
N GLY A 167 11.55 5.95 -3.73
CA GLY A 167 12.65 5.47 -4.57
C GLY A 167 12.66 3.94 -4.72
N PHE A 168 12.35 3.20 -3.65
CA PHE A 168 12.18 1.76 -3.71
C PHE A 168 11.00 1.33 -4.58
N VAL A 169 9.82 1.93 -4.37
CA VAL A 169 8.62 1.62 -5.18
C VAL A 169 8.84 1.97 -6.64
N ALA A 170 9.51 3.09 -6.93
CA ALA A 170 9.84 3.49 -8.29
C ALA A 170 10.80 2.50 -8.96
N ARG A 171 11.83 2.03 -8.23
CA ARG A 171 12.85 1.12 -8.75
C ARG A 171 12.34 -0.30 -8.93
N VAL A 172 11.63 -0.85 -7.95
CA VAL A 172 11.26 -2.27 -7.89
C VAL A 172 9.78 -2.48 -8.22
N GLY A 173 8.92 -1.57 -7.78
CA GLY A 173 7.47 -1.72 -7.90
C GLY A 173 6.93 -1.37 -9.28
N ILE A 174 7.41 -0.29 -9.91
CA ILE A 174 6.94 0.09 -11.25
C ILE A 174 7.23 -1.03 -12.28
N PRO A 175 8.47 -1.55 -12.42
CA PRO A 175 8.74 -2.63 -13.38
C PRO A 175 7.91 -3.89 -13.13
N LEU A 176 7.69 -4.24 -11.85
CA LEU A 176 6.82 -5.37 -11.49
C LEU A 176 5.38 -5.15 -11.97
N VAL A 177 4.80 -3.99 -11.65
CA VAL A 177 3.40 -3.69 -12.02
C VAL A 177 3.24 -3.62 -13.53
N ASP A 178 4.19 -2.98 -14.23
CA ASP A 178 4.15 -2.84 -15.68
C ASP A 178 4.33 -4.20 -16.37
N GLY A 179 5.26 -5.03 -15.89
CA GLY A 179 5.47 -6.40 -16.38
C GLY A 179 4.25 -7.29 -16.18
N VAL A 180 3.61 -7.22 -15.00
CA VAL A 180 2.36 -7.95 -14.74
C VAL A 180 1.23 -7.44 -15.63
N CYS A 181 1.09 -6.13 -15.83
CA CYS A 181 0.09 -5.58 -16.75
C CYS A 181 0.32 -6.03 -18.20
N ALA A 182 1.58 -6.11 -18.64
CA ALA A 182 1.93 -6.53 -19.99
C ALA A 182 1.58 -8.00 -20.26
N HIS A 183 1.80 -8.89 -19.28
CA HIS A 183 1.58 -10.33 -19.42
C HIS A 183 0.23 -10.82 -18.87
N LEU A 184 -0.47 -10.00 -18.09
CA LEU A 184 -1.77 -10.29 -17.48
C LEU A 184 -2.69 -9.04 -17.45
N PRO A 185 -3.05 -8.48 -18.62
CA PRO A 185 -3.79 -7.21 -18.70
C PRO A 185 -5.24 -7.29 -18.16
N THR A 186 -5.86 -8.47 -18.19
CA THR A 186 -7.23 -8.70 -17.69
C THR A 186 -7.26 -9.16 -16.24
N SER A 187 -6.16 -8.96 -15.52
CA SER A 187 -6.04 -9.32 -14.11
C SER A 187 -6.96 -8.49 -13.22
N GLN A 188 -7.42 -9.10 -12.12
CA GLN A 188 -8.06 -8.38 -11.02
C GLN A 188 -7.07 -7.92 -9.93
N TYR A 189 -5.78 -8.27 -10.06
CA TYR A 189 -4.74 -7.85 -9.11
C TYR A 189 -4.61 -6.33 -9.08
N ASN A 190 -4.73 -5.76 -7.88
CA ASN A 190 -4.47 -4.34 -7.63
C ASN A 190 -3.17 -4.20 -6.83
N LEU A 191 -2.05 -4.49 -7.48
CA LEU A 191 -0.74 -4.54 -6.81
C LEU A 191 -0.36 -3.20 -6.17
N LYS A 192 -0.65 -2.06 -6.83
CA LYS A 192 -0.45 -0.71 -6.27
C LYS A 192 -1.06 -0.58 -4.88
N THR A 193 -2.33 -0.96 -4.75
CA THR A 193 -3.09 -0.74 -3.51
C THR A 193 -2.88 -1.90 -2.54
N GLN A 194 -3.18 -3.12 -2.98
CA GLN A 194 -3.15 -4.31 -2.13
C GLN A 194 -1.74 -4.66 -1.70
N VAL A 195 -0.72 -4.56 -2.56
CA VAL A 195 0.64 -4.98 -2.17
C VAL A 195 1.46 -3.83 -1.59
N PHE A 196 1.57 -2.71 -2.31
CA PHE A 196 2.45 -1.62 -1.90
C PHE A 196 1.81 -0.72 -0.85
N TRP A 197 0.66 -0.10 -1.15
CA TRP A 197 0.07 0.92 -0.27
C TRP A 197 -0.28 0.35 1.10
N HIS A 198 -0.96 -0.79 1.14
CA HIS A 198 -1.38 -1.39 2.40
C HIS A 198 -0.18 -1.63 3.34
N GLU A 199 0.88 -2.29 2.89
CA GLU A 199 2.07 -2.56 3.72
C GLU A 199 2.76 -1.27 4.17
N ILE A 200 2.90 -0.29 3.27
CA ILE A 200 3.52 0.99 3.59
C ILE A 200 2.70 1.73 4.66
N SER A 201 1.38 1.81 4.45
CA SER A 201 0.48 2.50 5.37
C SER A 201 0.45 1.82 6.74
N ASP A 202 0.40 0.49 6.80
CA ASP A 202 0.41 -0.30 8.03
C ASP A 202 1.71 -0.15 8.80
N ALA A 203 2.85 -0.22 8.11
CA ALA A 203 4.15 -0.05 8.73
C ALA A 203 4.31 1.35 9.34
N ILE A 204 3.85 2.41 8.65
CA ILE A 204 3.86 3.78 9.17
C ILE A 204 2.92 3.91 10.37
N MET A 205 1.68 3.42 10.26
CA MET A 205 0.68 3.51 11.33
C MET A 205 1.13 2.78 12.60
N THR A 206 1.75 1.61 12.44
CA THR A 206 2.17 0.75 13.55
C THR A 206 3.46 1.23 14.19
N SER A 207 4.44 1.65 13.38
CA SER A 207 5.77 1.99 13.87
C SER A 207 5.91 3.45 14.29
N LEU A 208 5.06 4.35 13.76
CA LEU A 208 5.10 5.79 14.03
C LEU A 208 3.77 6.33 14.60
N PRO A 209 3.21 5.76 15.68
CA PRO A 209 1.90 6.17 16.21
C PRO A 209 1.88 7.64 16.66
N LEU A 210 3.02 8.18 17.13
CA LEU A 210 3.14 9.58 17.56
C LEU A 210 3.05 10.58 16.39
N LEU A 211 3.22 10.14 15.14
CA LEU A 211 3.10 10.98 13.95
C LEU A 211 1.70 11.61 13.83
N PHE A 212 0.69 10.88 14.31
CA PHE A 212 -0.72 11.23 14.15
C PHE A 212 -1.31 12.05 15.31
N VAL A 213 -0.49 12.38 16.32
CA VAL A 213 -0.92 13.11 17.52
C VAL A 213 -0.40 14.56 17.48
N PRO A 214 -1.25 15.58 17.65
CA PRO A 214 -0.87 16.98 17.45
C PRO A 214 -0.20 17.63 18.67
N GLY A 215 0.49 16.86 19.52
CA GLY A 215 1.11 17.34 20.76
C GLY A 215 2.13 18.47 20.55
N MET A 216 2.78 18.49 19.38
CA MET A 216 3.56 19.62 18.87
C MET A 216 2.93 20.09 17.56
N PRO A 217 2.12 21.17 17.56
CA PRO A 217 1.27 21.50 16.42
C PRO A 217 2.08 21.94 15.18
N ASP A 218 3.21 22.64 15.33
CA ASP A 218 4.06 23.02 14.20
C ASP A 218 4.67 21.80 13.49
N ARG A 219 5.19 20.85 14.28
CA ARG A 219 5.74 19.59 13.75
C ARG A 219 4.64 18.73 13.13
N PHE A 220 3.50 18.61 13.78
CA PHE A 220 2.35 17.87 13.26
C PHE A 220 1.89 18.41 11.90
N HIS A 221 1.77 19.74 11.78
CA HIS A 221 1.42 20.42 10.54
C HIS A 221 2.41 20.12 9.42
N HIS A 222 3.70 20.28 9.69
CA HIS A 222 4.75 20.03 8.70
C HIS A 222 4.79 18.55 8.28
N ASN A 223 4.70 17.63 9.23
CA ASN A 223 4.66 16.20 8.97
C ASN A 223 3.42 15.82 8.14
N TYR A 224 2.25 16.40 8.45
CA TYR A 224 1.03 16.19 7.66
C TYR A 224 1.23 16.63 6.21
N GLN A 225 1.87 17.78 5.97
CA GLN A 225 2.16 18.28 4.63
C GLN A 225 3.17 17.39 3.87
N ILE A 226 4.18 16.85 4.56
CA ILE A 226 5.12 15.88 3.96
C ILE A 226 4.34 14.63 3.55
N VAL A 227 3.52 14.08 4.44
CA VAL A 227 2.77 12.85 4.17
C VAL A 227 1.75 13.05 3.04
N CYS A 228 1.06 14.20 2.98
CA CYS A 228 0.17 14.50 1.86
C CYS A 228 0.91 14.55 0.51
N ARG A 229 2.14 15.07 0.50
CA ARG A 229 2.98 15.06 -0.71
C ARG A 229 3.37 13.63 -1.08
N PHE A 230 3.87 12.86 -0.11
CA PHE A 230 4.18 11.45 -0.29
C PHE A 230 3.01 10.64 -0.86
N VAL A 231 1.80 10.79 -0.32
CA VAL A 231 0.61 10.06 -0.80
C VAL A 231 0.27 10.40 -2.25
N ARG A 232 0.36 11.68 -2.62
CA ARG A 232 0.18 12.11 -4.01
C ARG A 232 1.27 11.54 -4.90
N ASP A 233 2.53 11.72 -4.52
CA ASP A 233 3.66 11.29 -5.31
C ASP A 233 3.64 9.75 -5.51
N PHE A 234 3.26 8.98 -4.48
CA PHE A 234 3.00 7.54 -4.58
C PHE A 234 1.85 7.21 -5.54
N SER A 235 0.75 7.97 -5.47
CA SER A 235 -0.39 7.74 -6.37
C SER A 235 0.00 7.93 -7.83
N ASP A 236 0.87 8.89 -8.11
CA ASP A 236 1.30 9.28 -9.46
C ASP A 236 2.44 8.38 -10.01
N LEU A 237 3.00 7.45 -9.22
CA LEU A 237 4.08 6.56 -9.67
C LEU A 237 3.66 5.61 -10.78
N PHE A 238 2.43 5.11 -10.74
CA PHE A 238 1.95 4.03 -11.61
C PHE A 238 1.16 4.60 -12.79
N LYS A 239 1.86 5.00 -13.86
CA LYS A 239 1.31 5.69 -15.04
C LYS A 239 0.17 4.96 -15.78
N HIS A 240 0.13 3.63 -15.71
CA HIS A 240 -0.95 2.84 -16.31
C HIS A 240 -2.25 2.81 -15.48
N ALA A 241 -2.21 3.34 -14.25
CA ALA A 241 -3.35 3.55 -13.38
C ALA A 241 -3.82 5.02 -13.37
N ASP A 242 -3.38 5.87 -14.32
CA ASP A 242 -3.75 7.29 -14.45
C ASP A 242 -5.17 7.51 -15.02
N SER A 243 -6.11 6.63 -14.70
CA SER A 243 -7.53 6.94 -14.88
C SER A 243 -8.02 7.65 -13.63
N ILE A 244 -8.82 8.70 -13.82
CA ILE A 244 -9.56 9.36 -12.71
C ILE A 244 -10.31 8.30 -11.87
N SER A 245 -10.81 7.23 -12.51
CA SER A 245 -11.47 6.13 -11.80
C SER A 245 -10.53 5.40 -10.83
N ALA A 246 -9.30 5.10 -11.24
CA ALA A 246 -8.34 4.38 -10.40
C ALA A 246 -7.84 5.23 -9.21
N ALA A 247 -7.70 6.56 -9.40
CA ALA A 247 -7.42 7.47 -8.29
C ALA A 247 -8.59 7.54 -7.30
N VAL A 248 -9.82 7.56 -7.80
CA VAL A 248 -11.04 7.52 -6.97
C VAL A 248 -11.16 6.19 -6.23
N ASP A 249 -10.85 5.07 -6.88
CA ASP A 249 -10.93 3.75 -6.26
C ASP A 249 -9.83 3.56 -5.20
N PHE A 250 -8.63 4.09 -5.43
CA PHE A 250 -7.58 4.16 -4.42
C PHE A 250 -8.02 4.97 -3.20
N ALA A 251 -8.67 6.12 -3.41
CA ALA A 251 -9.17 6.96 -2.32
C ALA A 251 -10.34 6.34 -1.52
N LYS A 252 -11.01 5.32 -2.07
CA LYS A 252 -12.07 4.56 -1.38
C LYS A 252 -11.54 3.34 -0.62
N ASP A 253 -10.30 2.92 -0.87
CA ASP A 253 -9.71 1.76 -0.22
C ASP A 253 -9.69 1.95 1.31
N GLU A 254 -9.99 0.88 2.04
CA GLU A 254 -10.13 0.92 3.50
C GLU A 254 -8.83 1.35 4.19
N HIS A 255 -7.66 0.91 3.70
CA HIS A 255 -6.37 1.27 4.31
C HIS A 255 -6.03 2.73 4.03
N PHE A 256 -6.37 3.25 2.85
CA PHE A 256 -6.25 4.68 2.55
C PHE A 256 -7.12 5.52 3.50
N VAL A 257 -8.39 5.14 3.66
CA VAL A 257 -9.32 5.86 4.55
C VAL A 257 -8.87 5.77 6.00
N GLU A 258 -8.44 4.60 6.48
CA GLU A 258 -7.93 4.44 7.84
C GLU A 258 -6.69 5.31 8.07
N PHE A 259 -5.73 5.28 7.15
CA PHE A 259 -4.50 6.08 7.23
C PHE A 259 -4.80 7.57 7.40
N HIS A 260 -5.72 8.11 6.60
CA HIS A 260 -6.15 9.50 6.73
C HIS A 260 -6.92 9.77 8.04
N ARG A 261 -7.74 8.81 8.50
CA ARG A 261 -8.51 8.93 9.75
C ARG A 261 -7.64 8.97 11.00
N LYS A 262 -6.45 8.36 10.99
CA LYS A 262 -5.52 8.41 12.14
C LYS A 262 -5.11 9.84 12.49
N TRP A 263 -5.00 10.73 11.49
CA TRP A 263 -4.61 12.13 11.72
C TRP A 263 -5.66 12.87 12.55
N GLN A 264 -5.28 13.28 13.76
CA GLN A 264 -6.20 13.98 14.67
C GLN A 264 -6.33 15.47 14.33
N LEU A 265 -6.78 15.77 13.10
CA LEU A 265 -6.93 17.12 12.57
C LEU A 265 -7.87 17.98 13.44
N SER A 266 -8.88 17.35 14.04
CA SER A 266 -9.80 18.05 14.96
C SER A 266 -9.09 18.55 16.22
N ALA A 267 -8.22 17.73 16.82
CA ALA A 267 -7.44 18.11 17.99
C ALA A 267 -6.36 19.15 17.63
N TYR A 268 -5.72 19.00 16.46
CA TYR A 268 -4.81 20.02 15.93
C TYR A 268 -5.49 21.39 15.81
N PHE A 269 -6.69 21.43 15.21
CA PHE A 269 -7.47 22.66 15.11
C PHE A 269 -7.78 23.26 16.49
N ALA A 270 -8.14 22.44 17.49
CA ALA A 270 -8.44 22.92 18.84
C ALA A 270 -7.22 23.58 19.50
N ILE A 271 -6.03 23.00 19.34
CA ILE A 271 -4.77 23.58 19.83
C ILE A 271 -4.51 24.93 19.13
N ARG A 272 -4.58 24.98 17.79
CA ARG A 272 -4.36 26.21 17.03
C ARG A 272 -5.36 27.31 17.35
N LYS A 273 -6.64 26.95 17.49
CA LYS A 273 -7.69 27.89 17.89
C LYS A 273 -7.39 28.50 19.25
N THR A 274 -6.99 27.66 20.22
CA THR A 274 -6.65 28.12 21.58
C THR A 274 -5.47 29.08 21.55
N GLN A 275 -4.38 28.73 20.85
CA GLN A 275 -3.22 29.61 20.66
C GLN A 275 -3.59 30.97 20.05
N ILE A 276 -4.46 30.98 19.04
CA ILE A 276 -4.90 32.23 18.39
C ILE A 276 -5.74 33.07 19.36
N ILE A 277 -6.68 32.46 20.10
CA ILE A 277 -7.53 33.16 21.07
C ILE A 277 -6.70 33.71 22.23
N ASP A 278 -5.83 32.90 22.82
CA ASP A 278 -4.97 33.32 23.94
C ASP A 278 -4.04 34.49 23.54
N ALA A 279 -3.60 34.53 22.28
CA ALA A 279 -2.82 35.65 21.73
C ALA A 279 -3.65 36.94 21.57
N ILE A 280 -4.95 36.84 21.25
CA ILE A 280 -5.88 37.99 21.22
C ILE A 280 -6.17 38.48 22.64
N GLU A 281 -6.39 37.56 23.58
CA GLU A 281 -6.69 37.85 24.98
C GLU A 281 -5.47 38.32 25.78
N GLY A 282 -4.27 38.27 25.20
CA GLY A 282 -3.02 38.73 25.82
C GLY A 282 -2.49 37.79 26.90
N LYS A 283 -2.91 36.51 26.91
CA LYS A 283 -2.44 35.48 27.83
C LYS A 283 -1.07 34.92 27.45
N GLU A 284 -0.71 35.00 26.17
CA GLU A 284 0.65 34.77 25.68
C GLU A 284 1.34 36.09 25.34
N PRO A 285 2.68 36.19 25.52
CA PRO A 285 3.44 37.34 25.04
C PRO A 285 3.41 37.35 23.52
N ALA A 286 2.44 38.06 22.95
CA ALA A 286 2.38 38.34 21.52
C ALA A 286 3.73 38.91 21.08
N THR A 287 4.29 38.38 19.98
CA THR A 287 5.55 38.88 19.40
C THR A 287 5.41 40.40 19.21
N PRO A 288 6.13 41.23 20.00
CA PRO A 288 5.83 42.65 20.14
C PRO A 288 6.10 43.46 18.87
N THR A 289 6.78 42.87 17.88
CA THR A 289 7.18 43.51 16.63
C THR A 289 6.08 43.62 15.57
N ARG A 290 4.99 42.84 15.64
CA ARG A 290 3.97 42.82 14.56
C ARG A 290 2.79 43.79 14.77
N LYS A 291 2.52 44.17 16.03
CA LYS A 291 1.40 45.06 16.40
C LYS A 291 1.53 46.47 15.81
N SER A 292 2.75 46.99 15.66
CA SER A 292 3.01 48.36 15.17
C SER A 292 3.02 48.48 13.64
N LEU A 293 3.54 47.46 12.93
CA LEU A 293 3.65 47.46 11.47
C LEU A 293 2.27 47.42 10.79
N ASP A 294 1.35 46.59 11.28
CA ASP A 294 0.02 46.43 10.68
C ASP A 294 -0.91 47.63 10.96
N ARG A 295 -0.81 48.29 12.12
CA ARG A 295 -1.60 49.51 12.39
C ARG A 295 -1.31 50.62 11.39
N VAL A 296 -0.03 50.79 11.03
CA VAL A 296 0.42 51.85 10.11
C VAL A 296 0.14 51.47 8.65
N GLN A 297 0.37 50.23 8.23
CA GLN A 297 0.13 49.81 6.85
C GLN A 297 -1.36 49.69 6.48
N LEU A 298 -2.22 49.31 7.42
CA LEU A 298 -3.65 49.07 7.15
C LEU A 298 -4.57 50.20 7.67
N GLY A 299 -4.01 51.25 8.26
CA GLY A 299 -4.78 52.38 8.80
C GLY A 299 -5.74 51.99 9.95
N LEU A 300 -5.35 51.03 10.79
CA LEU A 300 -6.22 50.48 11.83
C LEU A 300 -6.30 51.39 13.06
N CYS A 301 -7.52 51.79 13.42
CA CYS A 301 -7.76 52.77 14.47
C CYS A 301 -7.49 52.24 15.89
N THR A 302 -7.65 50.92 16.13
CA THR A 302 -7.53 50.32 17.47
C THR A 302 -6.56 49.13 17.49
N ASP A 303 -5.96 48.88 18.66
CA ASP A 303 -5.12 47.69 18.88
C ASP A 303 -5.93 46.38 18.77
N THR A 304 -7.21 46.42 19.14
CA THR A 304 -8.15 45.30 18.97
C THR A 304 -8.36 44.96 17.50
N ALA A 305 -8.53 45.97 16.63
CA ALA A 305 -8.64 45.75 15.18
C ALA A 305 -7.35 45.16 14.59
N ALA A 306 -6.18 45.60 15.08
CA ALA A 306 -4.89 45.04 14.67
C ALA A 306 -4.74 43.56 15.09
N LEU A 307 -5.18 43.20 16.29
CA LEU A 307 -5.18 41.81 16.77
C LEU A 307 -6.15 40.93 15.99
N ALA A 308 -7.34 41.43 15.66
CA ALA A 308 -8.31 40.71 14.84
C ALA A 308 -7.75 40.42 13.43
N VAL A 309 -7.15 41.41 12.78
CA VAL A 309 -6.51 41.21 11.47
C VAL A 309 -5.35 40.22 11.56
N TRP A 310 -4.52 40.32 12.60
CA TRP A 310 -3.44 39.35 12.83
C TRP A 310 -3.97 37.92 12.98
N ALA A 311 -5.03 37.73 13.77
CA ALA A 311 -5.62 36.43 14.02
C ALA A 311 -6.25 35.82 12.75
N ILE A 312 -6.94 36.63 11.94
CA ILE A 312 -7.43 36.20 10.63
C ILE A 312 -6.25 35.79 9.75
N ARG A 313 -5.21 36.62 9.63
CA ARG A 313 -3.99 36.27 8.85
C ARG A 313 -3.32 34.98 9.36
N ARG A 314 -3.35 34.74 10.68
CA ARG A 314 -2.81 33.52 11.29
C ARG A 314 -3.62 32.27 10.94
N CYS A 315 -4.95 32.37 10.85
CA CYS A 315 -5.82 31.26 10.44
C CYS A 315 -5.48 30.73 9.04
N TRP A 316 -5.00 31.60 8.15
CA TRP A 316 -4.73 31.30 6.74
C TRP A 316 -3.24 31.27 6.40
N SER A 317 -2.36 31.29 7.40
CA SER A 317 -0.91 31.23 7.15
C SER A 317 -0.47 29.83 6.76
N ALA A 318 0.52 29.72 5.88
CA ALA A 318 0.97 28.44 5.30
C ALA A 318 1.50 27.43 6.34
N ASP A 319 1.92 27.90 7.51
CA ASP A 319 2.42 27.13 8.64
C ASP A 319 1.35 26.75 9.69
N VAL A 320 0.09 27.14 9.47
CA VAL A 320 -1.06 26.80 10.34
C VAL A 320 -2.20 26.15 9.57
N TYR A 321 -2.49 26.66 8.38
CA TYR A 321 -3.63 26.27 7.58
C TYR A 321 -3.48 24.87 6.99
N LEU A 322 -4.46 24.01 7.23
CA LEU A 322 -4.61 22.72 6.57
C LEU A 322 -5.92 22.70 5.79
N ALA A 323 -5.87 22.34 4.51
CA ALA A 323 -7.03 22.35 3.61
C ALA A 323 -8.26 21.57 4.14
N PRO A 324 -8.12 20.38 4.76
CA PRO A 324 -9.28 19.69 5.33
C PRO A 324 -9.98 20.43 6.48
N LEU A 325 -9.31 21.44 7.07
CA LEU A 325 -9.82 22.26 8.16
C LEU A 325 -10.33 23.63 7.68
N ALA A 326 -10.43 23.85 6.36
CA ALA A 326 -10.81 25.14 5.77
C ALA A 326 -12.10 25.72 6.37
N PHE A 327 -13.15 24.90 6.47
CA PHE A 327 -14.42 25.32 7.06
C PHE A 327 -14.27 25.81 8.51
N ARG A 328 -13.44 25.14 9.30
CA ARG A 328 -13.23 25.49 10.71
C ARG A 328 -12.41 26.77 10.87
N PHE A 329 -11.36 26.96 10.06
CA PHE A 329 -10.58 28.20 10.04
C PHE A 329 -11.38 29.39 9.50
N TRP A 330 -12.26 29.15 8.53
CA TRP A 330 -13.22 30.15 8.05
C TRP A 330 -14.19 30.56 9.16
N GLN A 331 -14.78 29.60 9.86
CA GLN A 331 -15.67 29.89 10.99
C GLN A 331 -14.94 30.68 12.09
N LEU A 332 -13.69 30.31 12.40
CA LEU A 332 -12.88 31.06 13.37
C LEU A 332 -12.61 32.50 12.90
N SER A 333 -12.35 32.69 11.60
CA SER A 333 -12.13 34.03 11.03
C SER A 333 -13.35 34.95 11.23
N ILE A 334 -14.57 34.40 11.15
CA ILE A 334 -15.81 35.15 11.42
C ILE A 334 -15.97 35.42 12.91
N GLN A 335 -15.63 34.47 13.78
CA GLN A 335 -15.75 34.63 15.24
C GLN A 335 -14.79 35.68 15.82
N VAL A 336 -13.72 36.01 15.09
CA VAL A 336 -12.71 37.00 15.49
C VAL A 336 -13.17 38.44 15.22
N VAL A 337 -14.13 38.65 14.30
CA VAL A 337 -14.67 39.96 13.90
C VAL A 337 -15.83 40.36 14.81
#